data_AF-G5AGB6-F1
#
_entry.id   AF-G5AGB6-F1
#
_cell.length_a   1.000
_cell.length_b   1.000
_cell.length_c   1.000
_cell.angle_alpha   90.00
_cell.angle_beta   90.00
_cell.angle_gamma   90.00
#
_symmetry.space_group_name_H-M   'P 1'
#
loop_
_entity.id
_entity.type
_entity.pdbx_description
1 polymer ?
#
loop_
_entity_poly.entity_id
_entity_poly.type
_entity_poly.pdbx_seq_one_letter_code
_entity_poly.pdbx_strand_id
1 'polypeptide(L)'
;MVRDGHTHAVKSLCKTDFGIELIGDALIAAVQAAKPKIVEFLLGTGRVPPDTIDWAFEEAARYGSIDAVKLLYSHRRISQQAISKAFEFVGSLVVPTASPRSEDDPPDMSTEDRVEIIKLLCDTGCIPSELISKAFVRAARKGYTNVMEALHDDECVDSMATAKAFICACYHGHTAIVKVL
;
A
#
# COMPACT_ATOMS: atom_id res chain seq x y z
N MET A 1 -8.84 16.67 -26.64
CA MET A 1 -8.02 15.70 -27.41
C MET A 1 -6.53 15.75 -27.01
N VAL A 2 -6.20 15.79 -25.71
CA VAL A 2 -4.84 16.14 -25.22
C VAL A 2 -4.15 14.98 -24.45
N ARG A 3 -4.82 13.84 -24.24
CA ARG A 3 -4.28 12.74 -23.40
C ARG A 3 -3.25 11.84 -24.09
N ASP A 4 -3.24 11.78 -25.43
CA ASP A 4 -2.33 10.89 -26.19
C ASP A 4 -0.95 11.50 -26.47
N GLY A 5 -0.78 12.82 -26.32
CA GLY A 5 0.50 13.48 -26.52
C GLY A 5 1.55 13.10 -25.47
N HIS A 6 1.11 12.89 -24.21
CA HIS A 6 2.02 12.58 -23.10
C HIS A 6 2.58 11.15 -23.19
N THR A 7 1.76 10.18 -23.58
CA THR A 7 2.19 8.78 -23.76
C THR A 7 3.14 8.63 -24.95
N HIS A 8 2.91 9.36 -26.04
CA HIS A 8 3.84 9.40 -27.17
C HIS A 8 5.15 10.14 -26.87
N ALA A 9 5.11 11.24 -26.11
CA ALA A 9 6.30 11.95 -25.68
C ALA A 9 7.17 11.07 -24.77
N VAL A 10 6.57 10.38 -23.79
CA VAL A 10 7.28 9.42 -22.92
C VAL A 10 7.89 8.27 -23.73
N LYS A 11 7.16 7.76 -24.73
CA LYS A 11 7.65 6.72 -25.64
C LYS A 11 8.78 7.18 -26.56
N SER A 12 8.80 8.46 -26.94
CA SER A 12 9.88 9.07 -27.72
C SER A 12 11.09 9.43 -26.86
N LEU A 13 10.87 9.78 -25.59
CA LEU A 13 11.93 10.12 -24.63
C LEU A 13 12.72 8.87 -24.19
N CYS A 14 12.09 7.70 -23.95
CA CYS A 14 12.86 6.50 -23.58
C CYS A 14 13.81 5.94 -24.67
N LYS A 15 13.78 6.49 -25.89
CA LYS A 15 14.78 6.19 -26.94
C LYS A 15 16.10 6.97 -26.74
N THR A 16 16.07 8.07 -26.01
CA THR A 16 17.26 8.77 -25.54
C THR A 16 17.85 7.98 -24.38
N ASP A 17 19.18 7.98 -24.26
CA ASP A 17 19.94 7.21 -23.27
C ASP A 17 19.77 7.83 -21.86
N PHE A 18 18.54 7.82 -21.35
CA PHE A 18 18.23 8.26 -20.00
C PHE A 18 18.87 7.28 -19.02
N GLY A 19 19.64 7.82 -18.07
CA GLY A 19 20.24 7.05 -17.00
C GLY A 19 19.19 6.25 -16.23
N ILE A 20 19.61 5.10 -15.71
CA ILE A 20 18.78 4.18 -14.92
C ILE A 20 18.08 4.90 -13.74
N GLU A 21 18.74 5.90 -13.16
CA GLU A 21 18.20 6.76 -12.09
C GLU A 21 16.94 7.53 -12.53
N LEU A 22 16.97 8.19 -13.70
CA LEU A 22 15.83 8.98 -14.20
C LEU A 22 14.61 8.11 -14.51
N ILE A 23 14.83 6.87 -14.94
CA ILE A 23 13.73 5.90 -15.16
C ILE A 23 13.11 5.49 -13.83
N GLY A 24 13.93 5.35 -12.78
CA GLY A 24 13.44 5.03 -11.45
C GLY A 24 12.59 6.15 -10.87
N ASP A 25 13.08 7.38 -10.89
CA ASP A 25 12.34 8.55 -10.41
C ASP A 25 11.02 8.73 -11.17
N ALA A 26 11.04 8.53 -12.50
CA ALA A 26 9.84 8.57 -13.32
C ALA A 26 8.82 7.49 -12.93
N LEU A 27 9.28 6.30 -12.53
CA LEU A 27 8.39 5.23 -12.07
C LEU A 27 7.72 5.62 -10.75
N ILE A 28 8.50 6.12 -9.78
CA ILE A 28 7.97 6.56 -8.49
C ILE A 28 6.94 7.68 -8.68
N ALA A 29 7.26 8.70 -9.47
CA ALA A 29 6.34 9.80 -9.76
C ALA A 29 5.04 9.30 -10.45
N ALA A 30 5.14 8.33 -11.36
CA ALA A 30 3.97 7.74 -12.02
C ALA A 30 3.09 6.94 -11.06
N VAL A 31 3.69 6.23 -10.10
CA VAL A 31 2.97 5.51 -9.03
C VAL A 31 2.21 6.48 -8.14
N GLN A 32 2.90 7.50 -7.63
CA GLN A 32 2.33 8.52 -6.73
C GLN A 32 1.20 9.32 -7.42
N ALA A 33 1.35 9.60 -8.71
CA ALA A 33 0.34 10.28 -9.53
C ALA A 33 -0.79 9.36 -10.05
N ALA A 34 -0.83 8.09 -9.62
CA ALA A 34 -1.79 7.07 -10.05
C ALA A 34 -1.93 6.98 -11.58
N LYS A 35 -0.81 6.84 -12.30
CA LYS A 35 -0.73 6.72 -13.76
C LYS A 35 -0.36 5.30 -14.20
N PRO A 36 -1.27 4.31 -14.09
CA PRO A 36 -0.96 2.90 -14.34
C PRO A 36 -0.40 2.63 -15.74
N LYS A 37 -0.86 3.36 -16.78
CA LYS A 37 -0.33 3.24 -18.15
C LYS A 37 1.14 3.66 -18.27
N ILE A 38 1.58 4.64 -17.48
CA ILE A 38 2.98 5.08 -17.47
C ILE A 38 3.82 4.07 -16.68
N VAL A 39 3.30 3.58 -15.55
CA VAL A 39 3.92 2.50 -14.76
C VAL A 39 4.15 1.26 -15.64
N GLU A 40 3.11 0.78 -16.32
CA GLU A 40 3.20 -0.36 -17.25
C GLU A 40 4.23 -0.13 -18.35
N PHE A 41 4.22 1.06 -18.96
CA PHE A 41 5.20 1.42 -19.99
C PHE A 41 6.64 1.39 -19.46
N LEU A 42 6.91 2.00 -18.30
CA LEU A 42 8.23 2.05 -17.69
C LEU A 42 8.73 0.66 -17.31
N LEU A 43 7.88 -0.18 -16.71
CA LEU A 43 8.19 -1.57 -16.40
C LEU A 43 8.50 -2.40 -17.67
N GLY A 44 7.76 -2.13 -18.75
CA GLY A 44 7.96 -2.76 -20.07
C GLY A 44 9.30 -2.43 -20.73
N THR A 45 9.99 -1.36 -20.31
CA THR A 45 11.35 -1.05 -20.81
C THR A 45 12.39 -2.07 -20.36
N GLY A 46 12.15 -2.79 -19.26
CA GLY A 46 13.13 -3.69 -18.65
C GLY A 46 14.35 -3.00 -18.03
N ARG A 47 14.35 -1.66 -17.96
CA ARG A 47 15.48 -0.84 -17.46
C ARG A 47 15.34 -0.44 -15.99
N VAL A 48 14.21 -0.72 -15.37
CA VAL A 48 13.96 -0.40 -13.95
C VAL A 48 14.72 -1.41 -13.07
N PRO A 49 15.58 -0.94 -12.14
CA PRO A 49 16.26 -1.82 -11.18
C PRO A 49 15.26 -2.55 -10.27
N PRO A 50 15.57 -3.78 -9.81
CA PRO A 50 14.74 -4.51 -8.85
C PRO A 50 14.43 -3.71 -7.58
N ASP A 51 15.44 -3.07 -6.97
CA ASP A 51 15.27 -2.28 -5.75
C ASP A 51 14.30 -1.10 -5.95
N THR A 52 14.31 -0.51 -7.14
CA THR A 52 13.38 0.56 -7.51
C THR A 52 11.95 0.04 -7.70
N ILE A 53 11.78 -1.21 -8.16
CA ILE A 53 10.46 -1.86 -8.27
C ILE A 53 9.89 -2.13 -6.88
N ASP A 54 10.72 -2.63 -5.96
CA ASP A 54 10.36 -2.83 -4.56
C ASP A 54 9.93 -1.51 -3.92
N TRP A 55 10.72 -0.46 -4.10
CA TRP A 55 10.36 0.87 -3.62
C TRP A 55 9.07 1.38 -4.26
N ALA A 56 8.90 1.23 -5.58
CA ALA A 56 7.65 1.61 -6.27
C ALA A 56 6.44 0.86 -5.71
N PHE A 57 6.60 -0.41 -5.32
CA PHE A 57 5.53 -1.21 -4.71
C PHE A 57 5.15 -0.70 -3.33
N GLU A 58 6.16 -0.35 -2.51
CA GLU A 58 5.95 0.30 -1.22
C GLU A 58 5.22 1.64 -1.34
N GLU A 59 5.61 2.49 -2.30
CA GLU A 59 4.94 3.75 -2.59
C GLU A 59 3.51 3.54 -3.07
N ALA A 60 3.27 2.55 -3.94
CA ALA A 60 1.93 2.25 -4.43
C ALA A 60 0.98 1.92 -3.28
N ALA A 61 1.44 1.10 -2.33
CA ALA A 61 0.69 0.80 -1.12
C ALA A 61 0.50 2.03 -0.22
N ARG A 62 1.53 2.88 -0.05
CA ARG A 62 1.43 4.09 0.78
C ARG A 62 0.44 5.12 0.23
N TYR A 63 0.41 5.29 -1.10
CA TYR A 63 -0.45 6.26 -1.79
C TYR A 63 -1.85 5.70 -2.12
N GLY A 64 -2.14 4.44 -1.80
CA GLY A 64 -3.45 3.83 -2.09
C GLY A 64 -3.66 3.53 -3.57
N SER A 65 -2.60 3.41 -4.36
CA SER A 65 -2.68 3.16 -5.80
C SER A 65 -2.86 1.66 -6.07
N ILE A 66 -4.10 1.17 -5.94
CA ILE A 66 -4.46 -0.25 -6.11
C ILE A 66 -3.97 -0.81 -7.45
N ASP A 67 -4.20 -0.08 -8.54
CA ASP A 67 -3.79 -0.51 -9.88
C ASP A 67 -2.27 -0.68 -9.97
N ALA A 68 -1.51 0.23 -9.37
CA ALA A 68 -0.04 0.14 -9.34
C ALA A 68 0.42 -1.05 -8.49
N VAL A 69 -0.20 -1.30 -7.33
CA VAL A 69 0.08 -2.50 -6.50
C VAL A 69 -0.13 -3.78 -7.33
N LYS A 70 -1.29 -3.92 -7.99
CA LYS A 70 -1.61 -5.07 -8.83
C LYS A 70 -0.64 -5.23 -10.00
N LEU A 71 -0.31 -4.14 -10.69
CA LEU A 71 0.60 -4.15 -11.84
C LEU A 71 2.02 -4.55 -11.45
N LEU A 72 2.57 -3.92 -10.40
CA LEU A 72 3.93 -4.19 -9.91
C LEU A 72 4.07 -5.63 -9.42
N TYR A 73 3.09 -6.11 -8.65
CA TYR A 73 3.06 -7.49 -8.16
C TYR A 73 2.98 -8.51 -9.31
N SER A 74 2.20 -8.23 -10.36
CA SER A 74 2.03 -9.14 -11.49
C SER A 74 3.24 -9.20 -12.41
N HIS A 75 3.99 -8.11 -12.55
CA HIS A 75 5.08 -8.01 -13.53
C HIS A 75 6.42 -8.52 -13.01
N ARG A 76 6.66 -8.54 -11.70
CA ARG A 76 8.01 -8.76 -11.13
C ARG A 76 7.95 -9.47 -9.77
N ARG A 77 9.06 -10.10 -9.39
CA ARG A 77 9.24 -10.69 -8.06
C ARG A 77 9.50 -9.57 -7.06
N ILE A 78 8.45 -9.11 -6.38
CA ILE A 78 8.56 -8.19 -5.23
C ILE A 78 9.21 -8.93 -4.07
N SER A 79 10.16 -8.30 -3.38
CA SER A 79 10.78 -8.92 -2.21
C SER A 79 9.83 -9.05 -1.03
N GLN A 80 10.10 -10.03 -0.17
CA GLN A 80 9.40 -10.21 1.09
C GLN A 80 9.45 -8.94 1.97
N GLN A 81 10.58 -8.22 1.93
CA GLN A 81 10.76 -6.99 2.67
C GLN A 81 9.84 -5.89 2.17
N ALA A 82 9.75 -5.70 0.85
CA ALA A 82 8.85 -4.74 0.23
C ALA A 82 7.36 -5.08 0.50
N ILE A 83 6.98 -6.36 0.45
CA ILE A 83 5.63 -6.82 0.84
C ILE A 83 5.32 -6.44 2.30
N SER A 84 6.25 -6.72 3.22
CA SER A 84 6.07 -6.41 4.64
C SER A 84 5.97 -4.91 4.88
N LYS A 85 6.79 -4.12 4.19
CA LYS A 85 6.81 -2.66 4.30
C LYS A 85 5.54 -2.03 3.71
N ALA A 86 5.08 -2.50 2.56
CA ALA A 86 3.79 -2.13 1.98
C ALA A 86 2.64 -2.40 2.95
N PHE A 87 2.65 -3.57 3.60
CA PHE A 87 1.66 -3.94 4.61
C PHE A 87 1.71 -3.01 5.83
N GLU A 88 2.90 -2.64 6.30
CA GLU A 88 3.04 -1.66 7.39
C GLU A 88 2.44 -0.30 7.03
N PHE A 89 2.61 0.19 5.79
CA PHE A 89 2.00 1.46 5.37
C PHE A 89 0.47 1.41 5.43
N VAL A 90 -0.15 0.34 4.91
CA VAL A 90 -1.61 0.18 4.97
C VAL A 90 -2.10 -0.17 6.37
N GLY A 91 -1.30 -0.85 7.19
CA GLY A 91 -1.64 -1.25 8.57
C GLY A 91 -1.32 -0.22 9.64
N SER A 92 -0.59 0.86 9.32
CA SER A 92 -0.25 1.92 10.29
C SER A 92 -1.46 2.75 10.70
N LEU A 93 -2.47 2.85 9.83
CA LEU A 93 -3.72 3.60 10.10
C LEU A 93 -3.45 5.02 10.63
N VAL A 94 -2.40 5.65 10.12
CA VAL A 94 -2.03 7.02 10.48
C VAL A 94 -3.19 7.92 10.11
N VAL A 95 -3.75 8.56 11.11
CA VAL A 95 -4.65 9.71 10.94
C VAL A 95 -3.72 10.92 10.83
N PRO A 96 -3.97 11.89 9.94
CA PRO A 96 -3.27 13.17 10.01
C PRO A 96 -3.40 13.71 11.44
N THR A 97 -2.30 13.70 12.17
CA THR A 97 -2.21 14.44 13.42
C THR A 97 -2.39 15.92 13.05
N ALA A 98 -2.80 16.75 14.02
CA ALA A 98 -3.07 18.17 13.80
C ALA A 98 -1.86 19.02 13.33
N SER A 99 -0.77 18.38 12.90
CA SER A 99 0.28 19.03 12.12
C SER A 99 -0.22 19.35 10.71
N PRO A 100 0.15 20.52 10.16
CA PRO A 100 -0.08 20.80 8.76
C PRO A 100 0.60 19.70 7.93
N ARG A 101 -0.17 19.09 7.02
CA ARG A 101 0.37 18.13 6.07
C ARG A 101 1.47 18.79 5.25
N SER A 102 2.59 18.11 5.07
CA SER A 102 3.58 18.52 4.07
C SER A 102 2.99 18.32 2.66
N GLU A 103 3.46 19.06 1.66
CA GLU A 103 3.05 18.82 0.26
C GLU A 103 3.43 17.41 -0.21
N ASP A 104 4.43 16.80 0.44
CA ASP A 104 4.92 15.45 0.18
C ASP A 104 4.18 14.36 0.98
N ASP A 105 3.24 14.73 1.86
CA ASP A 105 2.48 13.75 2.61
C ASP A 105 1.53 12.99 1.66
N PRO A 106 1.49 11.65 1.73
CA PRO A 106 0.59 10.88 0.91
C PRO A 106 -0.87 11.28 1.20
N PRO A 107 -1.74 11.24 0.17
CA PRO A 107 -3.15 11.56 0.33
C PRO A 107 -3.82 10.62 1.33
N ASP A 108 -4.93 11.06 1.93
CA ASP A 108 -5.75 10.16 2.74
C ASP A 108 -6.31 9.04 1.86
N MET A 109 -5.79 7.84 2.07
CA MET A 109 -6.33 6.60 1.50
C MET A 109 -7.67 6.28 2.16
N SER A 110 -8.70 6.04 1.34
CA SER A 110 -10.00 5.62 1.84
C SER A 110 -9.90 4.28 2.58
N THR A 111 -10.84 4.00 3.48
CA THR A 111 -10.86 2.70 4.18
C THR A 111 -11.15 1.54 3.22
N GLU A 112 -11.85 1.79 2.10
CA GLU A 112 -12.16 0.78 1.09
C GLU A 112 -10.91 0.40 0.30
N ASP A 113 -10.16 1.38 -0.20
CA ASP A 113 -8.90 1.13 -0.91
C ASP A 113 -7.88 0.42 0.00
N ARG A 114 -7.87 0.80 1.28
CA ARG A 114 -7.04 0.17 2.30
C ARG A 114 -7.39 -1.29 2.48
N VAL A 115 -8.68 -1.61 2.61
CA VAL A 115 -9.15 -3.00 2.74
C VAL A 115 -8.79 -3.81 1.50
N GLU A 116 -8.93 -3.23 0.30
CA GLU A 116 -8.57 -3.92 -0.94
C GLU A 116 -7.07 -4.23 -0.99
N ILE A 117 -6.21 -3.27 -0.65
CA ILE A 117 -4.75 -3.50 -0.62
C ILE A 117 -4.37 -4.50 0.47
N ILE A 118 -4.98 -4.43 1.66
CA ILE A 118 -4.74 -5.42 2.73
C ILE A 118 -5.06 -6.83 2.24
N LYS A 119 -6.21 -7.04 1.61
CA LYS A 119 -6.58 -8.36 1.06
C LYS A 119 -5.57 -8.84 0.03
N LEU A 120 -5.21 -7.99 -0.93
CA LEU A 120 -4.21 -8.32 -1.95
C LEU A 120 -2.85 -8.72 -1.34
N LEU A 121 -2.43 -8.04 -0.26
CA LEU A 121 -1.18 -8.34 0.43
C LEU A 121 -1.30 -9.62 1.29
N CYS A 122 -2.41 -9.84 1.98
CA CYS A 122 -2.64 -11.07 2.75
C CYS A 122 -2.70 -12.31 1.86
N ASP A 123 -3.32 -12.21 0.68
CA ASP A 123 -3.43 -13.29 -0.30
C ASP A 123 -2.06 -13.79 -0.79
N THR A 124 -0.98 -13.02 -0.58
CA THR A 124 0.39 -13.44 -0.89
C THR A 124 0.91 -14.54 0.06
N GLY A 125 0.27 -14.74 1.22
CA GLY A 125 0.71 -15.66 2.28
C GLY A 125 2.04 -15.29 2.93
N CYS A 126 2.58 -14.12 2.60
CA CYS A 126 3.91 -13.68 2.97
C CYS A 126 3.89 -12.75 4.19
N ILE A 127 2.73 -12.34 4.70
CA ILE A 127 2.66 -11.36 5.79
C ILE A 127 2.96 -12.03 7.15
N PRO A 128 3.97 -11.57 7.90
CA PRO A 128 4.20 -12.06 9.27
C PRO A 128 2.99 -11.81 10.18
N SER A 129 2.59 -12.82 10.96
CA SER A 129 1.46 -12.73 11.90
C SER A 129 1.61 -11.60 12.93
N GLU A 130 2.84 -11.26 13.32
CA GLU A 130 3.18 -10.11 14.16
C GLU A 130 2.71 -8.78 13.54
N LEU A 131 2.83 -8.61 12.21
CA LEU A 131 2.36 -7.42 11.51
C LEU A 131 0.83 -7.38 11.43
N ILE A 132 0.21 -8.52 11.11
CA ILE A 132 -1.26 -8.67 11.09
C ILE A 132 -1.82 -8.30 12.47
N SER A 133 -1.27 -8.87 13.54
CA SER A 133 -1.65 -8.60 14.92
C SER A 133 -1.53 -7.12 15.29
N LYS A 134 -0.44 -6.45 14.89
CA LYS A 134 -0.25 -5.01 15.11
C LYS A 134 -1.29 -4.18 14.36
N ALA A 135 -1.54 -4.49 13.08
CA ALA A 135 -2.55 -3.81 12.28
C ALA A 135 -3.96 -4.01 12.86
N PHE A 136 -4.27 -5.22 13.33
CA PHE A 136 -5.56 -5.58 13.94
C PHE A 136 -5.84 -4.76 15.21
N VAL A 137 -4.87 -4.69 16.12
CA VAL A 137 -4.99 -3.86 17.34
C VAL A 137 -5.16 -2.37 17.00
N ARG A 138 -4.45 -1.86 15.98
CA ARG A 138 -4.61 -0.47 15.53
C ARG A 138 -6.01 -0.22 14.95
N ALA A 139 -6.53 -1.16 14.17
CA ALA A 139 -7.88 -1.07 13.59
C ALA A 139 -8.95 -1.03 14.70
N ALA A 140 -8.79 -1.89 15.72
CA ALA A 140 -9.64 -1.90 16.90
C ALA A 140 -9.62 -0.58 17.67
N ARG A 141 -8.43 0.00 17.86
CA ARG A 141 -8.25 1.31 18.49
C ARG A 141 -8.94 2.44 17.71
N LYS A 142 -8.98 2.35 16.38
CA LYS A 142 -9.55 3.38 15.50
C LYS A 142 -11.04 3.20 15.18
N GLY A 143 -11.61 2.04 15.48
CA GLY A 143 -13.01 1.77 15.16
C GLY A 143 -13.23 1.23 13.75
N TYR A 144 -12.17 0.79 13.07
CA TYR A 144 -12.24 0.33 11.67
C TYR A 144 -12.60 -1.16 11.59
N THR A 145 -13.88 -1.46 11.75
CA THR A 145 -14.42 -2.83 11.70
C THR A 145 -14.12 -3.54 10.38
N ASN A 146 -14.29 -2.86 9.24
CA ASN A 146 -14.00 -3.40 7.91
C ASN A 146 -12.52 -3.79 7.72
N VAL A 147 -11.60 -3.02 8.29
CA VAL A 147 -10.16 -3.34 8.29
C VAL A 147 -9.89 -4.53 9.20
N MET A 148 -10.54 -4.62 10.37
CA MET A 148 -10.42 -5.79 11.24
C MET A 148 -10.91 -7.05 10.54
N GLU A 149 -12.07 -7.02 9.87
CA GLU A 149 -12.60 -8.14 9.09
C GLU A 149 -11.63 -8.58 7.98
N ALA A 150 -10.97 -7.63 7.30
CA ALA A 150 -9.98 -7.95 6.26
C ALA A 150 -8.67 -8.55 6.81
N LEU A 151 -8.35 -8.28 8.07
CA LEU A 151 -7.18 -8.80 8.78
C LEU A 151 -7.48 -10.09 9.54
N HIS A 152 -8.74 -10.38 9.80
CA HIS A 152 -9.18 -11.53 10.57
C HIS A 152 -9.11 -12.78 9.70
N ASP A 153 -7.98 -13.49 9.80
CA ASP A 153 -7.85 -14.87 9.38
C ASP A 153 -7.63 -15.73 10.63
N ASP A 154 -8.39 -16.83 10.76
CA ASP A 154 -8.50 -17.62 12.01
C ASP A 154 -7.16 -18.18 12.49
N GLU A 155 -6.17 -18.28 11.61
CA GLU A 155 -4.82 -18.77 11.92
C GLU A 155 -3.80 -17.66 12.24
N CYS A 156 -4.09 -16.39 11.92
CA CYS A 156 -3.07 -15.32 11.93
C CYS A 156 -3.14 -14.36 13.12
N VAL A 157 -4.29 -14.24 13.78
CA VAL A 157 -4.47 -13.34 14.93
C VAL A 157 -4.37 -14.15 16.23
N ASP A 158 -3.26 -13.99 16.95
CA ASP A 158 -3.10 -14.65 18.25
C ASP A 158 -4.03 -14.05 19.32
N SER A 159 -4.42 -14.88 20.28
CA SER A 159 -5.21 -14.57 21.48
C SER A 159 -4.78 -13.28 22.20
N MET A 160 -3.47 -13.00 22.25
CA MET A 160 -2.94 -11.78 22.86
C MET A 160 -3.31 -10.52 22.05
N ALA A 161 -3.31 -10.60 20.72
CA ALA A 161 -3.73 -9.50 19.85
C ALA A 161 -5.23 -9.22 20.01
N THR A 162 -6.05 -10.27 20.08
CA THR A 162 -7.51 -10.17 20.31
C THR A 162 -7.81 -9.50 21.66
N ALA A 163 -7.14 -9.91 22.74
CA ALA A 163 -7.31 -9.28 24.05
C ALA A 163 -6.94 -7.79 24.04
N LYS A 164 -5.81 -7.43 23.40
CA LYS A 164 -5.40 -6.02 23.25
C LYS A 164 -6.39 -5.22 22.41
N ALA A 165 -6.88 -5.79 21.31
CA ALA A 165 -7.88 -5.17 20.45
C ALA A 165 -9.18 -4.89 21.22
N PHE A 166 -9.65 -5.85 22.02
CA PHE A 166 -10.83 -5.70 22.88
C PHE A 166 -10.65 -4.57 23.90
N ILE A 167 -9.52 -4.54 24.61
CA ILE A 167 -9.20 -3.48 25.59
C ILE A 167 -9.17 -2.10 24.91
N CYS A 168 -8.51 -1.99 23.75
CA CYS A 168 -8.46 -0.75 22.98
C CYS A 168 -9.86 -0.29 22.51
N ALA A 169 -10.69 -1.21 22.03
CA ALA A 169 -12.05 -0.92 21.60
C ALA A 169 -12.92 -0.43 22.77
N CYS A 170 -12.80 -1.06 23.95
CA CYS A 170 -13.49 -0.62 25.15
C CYS A 170 -13.05 0.79 25.58
N TYR A 171 -11.74 1.03 25.64
CA TYR A 171 -11.18 2.31 26.04
C TYR A 171 -11.62 3.47 25.13
N HIS A 172 -11.77 3.20 23.83
CA HIS A 172 -12.18 4.20 22.83
C HIS A 172 -13.70 4.21 22.54
N GLY A 173 -14.49 3.35 23.18
CA GLY A 173 -15.95 3.33 23.02
C GLY A 173 -16.45 2.71 21.71
N HIS A 174 -15.64 1.90 21.03
CA HIS A 174 -16.00 1.26 19.76
C HIS A 174 -16.90 0.03 19.98
N THR A 175 -18.15 0.28 20.36
CA THR A 175 -19.11 -0.76 20.76
C THR A 175 -19.39 -1.82 19.70
N ALA A 176 -19.31 -1.48 18.41
CA ALA A 176 -19.45 -2.44 17.32
C ALA A 176 -18.36 -3.51 17.37
N ILE A 177 -17.12 -3.12 17.68
CA ILE A 177 -15.95 -4.00 17.77
C ILE A 177 -16.03 -4.88 19.01
N VAL A 178 -16.43 -4.30 20.15
CA VAL A 178 -16.62 -5.03 21.41
C VAL A 178 -17.69 -6.14 21.30
N LYS A 179 -18.64 -6.01 20.38
CA LYS A 179 -19.69 -7.02 20.16
C LYS A 179 -19.25 -8.19 19.27
N VAL A 180 -18.22 -7.99 18.44
CA VAL A 180 -17.76 -8.99 17.46
C VAL A 180 -16.47 -9.70 17.88
N LEU A 181 -15.72 -9.12 18.82
CA LEU A 181 -14.60 -9.77 19.52
C LEU A 181 -15.08 -10.47 20.80
#